data_AF-A0A3C0J6T7-F1
#
_entry.id   AF-A0A3C0J6T7-F1
#
_cell.length_a   1.000
_cell.length_b   1.000
_cell.length_c   1.000
_cell.angle_alpha   90.00
_cell.angle_beta   90.00
_cell.angle_gamma   90.00
#
_symmetry.space_group_name_H-M   'P 1'
#
loop_
_entity.id
_entity.type
_entity.pdbx_description
1 polymer ?
#
loop_
_entity_poly.entity_id
_entity_poly.type
_entity_poly.pdbx_seq_one_letter_code
_entity_poly.pdbx_strand_id
1 'polypeptide(L)'
;MCGMIKDDRIYQVLLKYNFDLFRGDKNITEYMREHCNQFYCDICDAVKGDNPFLGEDFVNLLKDELGELQDICLIIPEILELNDRGLIKATYEKGFQLFERMKPYFYTRYSWRENGGFYYRIRQGDFRIKAGEDSKEKKMQLFHIKKTLRNRVGAYRYSVAGSPCLYLASDRELAWFECGMPKQFSYCQMLIDEDNDNGLVLVDFSFRPVDVLSSITCWLLNARRQDKKDVDLIYKFLLRYIMVYPIAAACSFKVKDRNTKFVEEYVFPQLFMQWIRENDEFDGVRYKSSLNTNLVDGMGAINIALPVKEYRADGLDRRLAEKITVSDIGYLDVNCDFQKYNDILEKIKDYINGIQMFMNQVPFYGDYMIELTDVCKCVIKTYNALMEGNYPNSELIFSYLDLLYDHASLLYANCDFKIQECINKTEARHRQAIDEEKIKEQFEEFHQLMNQILHKHAVFDFRFENLGNYENL
;
A
#
# COMPACT_ATOMS: atom_id res chain seq x y z
N MET A 1 2.68 -31.38 10.03
CA MET A 1 2.35 -30.55 8.85
C MET A 1 2.85 -29.12 9.00
N CYS A 2 2.45 -28.37 10.02
CA CYS A 2 3.05 -27.05 10.33
C CYS A 2 4.59 -27.12 10.51
N GLY A 3 5.09 -28.20 11.14
CA GLY A 3 6.54 -28.48 11.21
C GLY A 3 7.21 -28.64 9.84
N MET A 4 6.59 -29.32 8.88
CA MET A 4 7.20 -29.56 7.56
C MET A 4 7.42 -28.27 6.76
N ILE A 5 6.53 -27.28 6.90
CA ILE A 5 6.69 -25.97 6.23
C ILE A 5 7.75 -25.13 6.93
N LYS A 6 7.78 -25.18 8.27
CA LYS A 6 8.81 -24.51 9.08
C LYS A 6 10.21 -25.03 8.76
N ASP A 7 10.30 -26.33 8.48
CA ASP A 7 11.56 -27.01 8.16
C ASP A 7 11.90 -26.97 6.65
N ASP A 8 11.03 -26.40 5.79
CA ASP A 8 11.27 -26.26 4.35
C ASP A 8 12.11 -25.01 4.06
N ARG A 9 13.38 -25.21 3.70
CA ARG A 9 14.35 -24.13 3.59
C ARG A 9 14.03 -23.12 2.50
N ILE A 10 13.49 -23.55 1.36
CA ILE A 10 13.09 -22.64 0.28
C ILE A 10 11.97 -21.72 0.77
N TYR A 11 10.96 -22.25 1.48
CA TYR A 11 9.93 -21.41 2.12
C TYR A 11 10.53 -20.39 3.07
N GLN A 12 11.42 -20.82 3.97
CA GLN A 12 12.05 -19.93 4.95
C GLN A 12 12.90 -18.84 4.28
N VAL A 13 13.59 -19.17 3.18
CA VAL A 13 14.32 -18.18 2.39
C VAL A 13 13.36 -17.18 1.77
N LEU A 14 12.33 -17.62 1.04
CA LEU A 14 11.40 -16.73 0.36
C LEU A 14 10.66 -15.78 1.30
N LEU A 15 10.36 -16.20 2.54
CA LEU A 15 9.77 -15.34 3.57
C LEU A 15 10.67 -14.16 3.99
N LYS A 16 12.00 -14.27 3.87
CA LYS A 16 12.93 -13.15 4.14
C LYS A 16 12.83 -12.05 3.09
N TYR A 17 12.42 -12.38 1.87
CA TYR A 17 12.42 -11.50 0.71
C TYR A 17 11.05 -10.82 0.52
N ASN A 18 10.59 -10.11 1.56
CA ASN A 18 9.23 -9.54 1.69
C ASN A 18 8.98 -8.20 0.97
N PHE A 19 9.92 -7.74 0.14
CA PHE A 19 9.87 -6.44 -0.55
C PHE A 19 9.96 -5.20 0.36
N ASP A 20 10.33 -5.34 1.63
CA ASP A 20 10.66 -4.21 2.50
C ASP A 20 12.07 -3.68 2.20
N LEU A 21 12.24 -3.11 1.00
CA LEU A 21 13.53 -2.74 0.44
C LEU A 21 13.81 -1.25 0.68
N PHE A 22 14.76 -0.97 1.56
CA PHE A 22 15.28 0.37 1.82
C PHE A 22 16.80 0.37 1.65
N ARG A 23 17.30 1.20 0.72
CA ARG A 23 18.73 1.22 0.36
C ARG A 23 19.65 1.85 1.43
N GLY A 24 19.08 2.51 2.43
CA GLY A 24 19.86 3.24 3.43
C GLY A 24 20.72 4.32 2.79
N ASP A 25 22.02 4.27 3.03
CA ASP A 25 22.99 5.21 2.47
C ASP A 25 23.67 4.73 1.18
N LYS A 26 23.37 3.50 0.75
CA LYS A 26 23.88 2.97 -0.53
C LYS A 26 23.14 3.61 -1.69
N ASN A 27 23.82 3.73 -2.83
CA ASN A 27 23.12 3.98 -4.10
C ASN A 27 22.34 2.72 -4.53
N ILE A 28 21.40 2.89 -5.46
CA ILE A 28 20.53 1.79 -5.89
C ILE A 28 21.32 0.62 -6.52
N THR A 29 22.42 0.92 -7.22
CA THR A 29 23.27 -0.04 -7.91
C THR A 29 24.02 -0.95 -6.95
N GLU A 30 24.70 -0.37 -5.96
CA GLU A 30 25.41 -1.08 -4.89
C GLU A 30 24.45 -1.98 -4.11
N TYR A 31 23.31 -1.43 -3.70
CA TYR A 31 22.30 -2.20 -2.98
C TYR A 31 21.82 -3.39 -3.82
N MET A 32 21.45 -3.16 -5.08
CA MET A 32 20.93 -4.23 -5.94
C MET A 32 21.97 -5.30 -6.23
N ARG A 33 23.24 -4.93 -6.40
CA ARG A 33 24.33 -5.89 -6.57
C ARG A 33 24.44 -6.83 -5.37
N GLU A 34 24.41 -6.30 -4.15
CA GLU A 34 24.45 -7.12 -2.94
C GLU A 34 23.18 -7.94 -2.75
N HIS A 35 22.00 -7.31 -2.92
CA HIS A 35 20.70 -7.93 -2.68
C HIS A 35 20.43 -9.08 -3.65
N CYS A 36 20.69 -8.89 -4.95
CA CYS A 36 20.54 -9.96 -5.94
C CYS A 36 21.53 -11.10 -5.70
N ASN A 37 22.79 -10.78 -5.35
CA ASN A 37 23.77 -11.82 -5.03
C ASN A 37 23.36 -12.63 -3.80
N GLN A 38 22.90 -11.96 -2.72
CA GLN A 38 22.45 -12.64 -1.51
C GLN A 38 21.20 -13.50 -1.79
N PHE A 39 20.25 -12.99 -2.56
CA PHE A 39 19.07 -13.76 -2.98
C PHE A 39 19.46 -15.04 -3.70
N TYR A 40 20.33 -14.93 -4.71
CA TYR A 40 20.82 -16.09 -5.45
C TYR A 40 21.54 -17.10 -4.53
N CYS A 41 22.46 -16.64 -3.68
CA CYS A 41 23.18 -17.50 -2.75
C CYS A 41 22.24 -18.22 -1.76
N ASP A 42 21.27 -17.50 -1.19
CA ASP A 42 20.30 -18.08 -0.27
C ASP A 42 19.45 -19.17 -0.95
N ILE A 43 19.04 -18.95 -2.21
CA ILE A 43 18.31 -19.94 -2.99
C ILE A 43 19.19 -21.16 -3.28
N CYS A 44 20.45 -20.97 -3.68
CA CYS A 44 21.40 -22.07 -3.90
C CYS A 44 21.59 -22.91 -2.62
N ASP A 45 21.68 -22.27 -1.46
CA ASP A 45 21.87 -22.96 -0.19
C ASP A 45 20.60 -23.64 0.31
N ALA A 46 19.43 -23.04 0.07
CA ALA A 46 18.13 -23.66 0.38
C ALA A 46 17.91 -24.95 -0.43
N VAL A 47 18.27 -24.94 -1.72
CA VAL A 47 18.17 -26.07 -2.64
C VAL A 47 19.07 -27.26 -2.26
N LYS A 48 20.18 -27.01 -1.54
CA LYS A 48 21.09 -28.06 -1.02
C LYS A 48 20.62 -28.67 0.30
N GLY A 49 19.73 -27.99 1.02
CA GLY A 49 19.24 -28.47 2.31
C GLY A 49 17.87 -29.14 2.24
N ASP A 50 17.28 -29.36 3.41
CA ASP A 50 16.02 -30.10 3.52
C ASP A 50 14.81 -29.25 3.09
N ASN A 51 14.00 -29.82 2.20
CA ASN A 51 12.75 -29.23 1.73
C ASN A 51 11.62 -30.27 1.79
N PRO A 52 11.23 -30.72 3.00
CA PRO A 52 10.30 -31.83 3.16
C PRO A 52 8.87 -31.50 2.70
N PHE A 53 8.50 -30.21 2.60
CA PHE A 53 7.19 -29.82 2.12
C PHE A 53 7.13 -29.77 0.60
N LEU A 54 8.11 -29.14 -0.06
CA LEU A 54 8.19 -29.04 -1.52
C LEU A 54 8.68 -30.34 -2.20
N GLY A 55 9.53 -31.11 -1.52
CA GLY A 55 10.05 -32.39 -2.02
C GLY A 55 11.04 -32.25 -3.17
N GLU A 56 11.62 -33.37 -3.58
CA GLU A 56 12.69 -33.42 -4.59
C GLU A 56 12.25 -32.93 -5.97
N ASP A 57 10.99 -33.16 -6.35
CA ASP A 57 10.45 -32.76 -7.66
C ASP A 57 10.60 -31.24 -7.90
N PHE A 58 10.18 -30.41 -6.93
CA PHE A 58 10.34 -28.95 -7.05
C PHE A 58 11.80 -28.53 -6.92
N VAL A 59 12.55 -29.16 -6.02
CA VAL A 59 13.98 -28.84 -5.82
C VAL A 59 14.77 -29.07 -7.11
N ASN A 60 14.51 -30.16 -7.84
CA ASN A 60 15.15 -30.44 -9.12
C ASN A 60 14.73 -29.44 -10.19
N LEU A 61 13.43 -29.11 -10.27
CA LEU A 61 12.94 -28.07 -11.17
C LEU A 61 13.64 -26.72 -10.93
N LEU A 62 13.84 -26.33 -9.67
CA LEU A 62 14.54 -25.08 -9.34
C LEU A 62 16.05 -25.18 -9.61
N LYS A 63 16.68 -26.33 -9.40
CA LYS A 63 18.10 -26.57 -9.73
C LYS A 63 18.40 -26.31 -11.19
N ASP A 64 17.52 -26.78 -12.08
CA ASP A 64 17.69 -26.63 -13.53
C ASP A 64 17.67 -25.16 -13.97
N GLU A 65 17.05 -24.28 -13.19
CA GLU A 65 16.91 -22.84 -13.49
C GLU A 65 17.91 -21.95 -12.71
N LEU A 66 18.78 -22.53 -11.87
CA LEU A 66 19.73 -21.73 -11.07
C LEU A 66 20.70 -20.91 -11.94
N GLY A 67 21.13 -21.44 -13.08
CA GLY A 67 22.01 -20.70 -14.00
C GLY A 67 21.33 -19.46 -14.58
N GLU A 68 20.07 -19.62 -15.00
CA GLU A 68 19.24 -18.51 -15.47
C GLU A 68 19.01 -17.47 -14.36
N LEU A 69 18.71 -17.92 -13.13
CA LEU A 69 18.52 -17.04 -11.99
C LEU A 69 19.79 -16.23 -11.67
N GLN A 70 20.95 -16.87 -11.75
CA GLN A 70 22.25 -16.21 -11.55
C GLN A 70 22.46 -15.09 -12.57
N ASP A 71 22.23 -15.40 -13.85
CA ASP A 71 22.37 -14.42 -14.94
C ASP A 71 21.46 -13.20 -14.71
N ILE A 72 20.19 -13.43 -14.37
CA ILE A 72 19.23 -12.35 -14.07
C ILE A 72 19.75 -11.48 -12.92
N CYS A 73 20.22 -12.10 -11.84
CA CYS A 73 20.75 -11.41 -10.67
C CYS A 73 22.02 -10.60 -10.96
N LEU A 74 22.82 -10.99 -11.95
CA LEU A 74 24.02 -10.26 -12.39
C LEU A 74 23.69 -9.13 -13.39
N ILE A 75 22.75 -9.34 -14.31
CA ILE A 75 22.41 -8.36 -15.36
C ILE A 75 21.75 -7.11 -14.78
N ILE A 76 20.89 -7.25 -13.76
CA ILE A 76 20.17 -6.12 -13.15
C ILE A 76 21.12 -5.01 -12.64
N PRO A 77 22.12 -5.30 -11.78
CA PRO A 77 23.06 -4.27 -11.36
C PRO A 77 23.93 -3.75 -12.52
N GLU A 78 24.27 -4.56 -13.52
CA GLU A 78 24.99 -4.08 -14.72
C GLU A 78 24.19 -3.04 -15.52
N ILE A 79 22.86 -3.19 -15.61
CA ILE A 79 21.97 -2.19 -16.22
C ILE A 79 22.02 -0.87 -15.45
N LEU A 80 21.99 -0.94 -14.12
CA LEU A 80 22.06 0.23 -13.25
C LEU A 80 23.43 0.93 -13.35
N GLU A 81 24.53 0.16 -13.41
CA GLU A 81 25.88 0.71 -13.62
C GLU A 81 26.02 1.46 -14.96
N LEU A 82 25.38 0.98 -16.03
CA LEU A 82 25.33 1.70 -17.31
C LEU A 82 24.61 3.04 -17.15
N ASN A 83 23.52 3.06 -16.37
CA ASN A 83 22.77 4.29 -16.10
C ASN A 83 23.59 5.29 -15.25
N ASP A 84 24.29 4.81 -14.22
CA ASP A 84 25.16 5.66 -13.38
C ASP A 84 26.26 6.35 -14.18
N ARG A 85 26.74 5.68 -15.23
CA ARG A 85 27.73 6.23 -16.18
C ARG A 85 27.13 7.16 -17.23
N GLY A 86 25.81 7.38 -17.21
CA GLY A 86 25.08 8.18 -18.18
C GLY A 86 24.93 7.53 -19.57
N LEU A 87 25.14 6.21 -19.68
CA LEU A 87 25.08 5.48 -20.95
C LEU A 87 23.65 5.04 -21.30
N ILE A 88 22.73 6.02 -21.39
CA ILE A 88 21.28 5.80 -21.50
C ILE A 88 20.90 4.81 -22.61
N LYS A 89 21.47 4.93 -23.81
CA LYS A 89 21.16 4.00 -24.91
C LYS A 89 21.51 2.55 -24.55
N ALA A 90 22.69 2.31 -23.97
CA ALA A 90 23.13 0.98 -23.58
C ALA A 90 22.29 0.41 -22.43
N THR A 91 21.88 1.26 -21.48
CA THR A 91 20.93 0.90 -20.42
C THR A 91 19.62 0.38 -21.01
N TYR A 92 19.05 1.07 -22.00
CA TYR A 92 17.81 0.66 -22.66
C TYR A 92 17.97 -0.65 -23.43
N GLU A 93 18.99 -0.76 -24.27
CA GLU A 93 19.25 -1.97 -25.05
C GLU A 93 19.40 -3.21 -24.15
N LYS A 94 20.19 -3.10 -23.08
CA LYS A 94 20.42 -4.21 -22.15
C LYS A 94 19.19 -4.54 -21.30
N GLY A 95 18.48 -3.51 -20.84
CA GLY A 95 17.23 -3.69 -20.08
C GLY A 95 16.15 -4.37 -20.90
N PHE A 96 15.93 -3.93 -22.13
CA PHE A 96 14.91 -4.50 -23.01
C PHE A 96 15.22 -5.96 -23.36
N GLN A 97 16.50 -6.28 -23.61
CA GLN A 97 16.94 -7.68 -23.80
C GLN A 97 16.62 -8.55 -22.58
N LEU A 98 16.88 -8.05 -21.37
CA LEU A 98 16.52 -8.75 -20.13
C LEU A 98 15.00 -8.95 -20.03
N PHE A 99 14.20 -7.92 -20.28
CA PHE A 99 12.74 -8.02 -20.14
C PHE A 99 12.10 -8.95 -21.19
N GLU A 100 12.59 -8.94 -22.42
CA GLU A 100 12.17 -9.92 -23.44
C GLU A 100 12.54 -11.35 -23.05
N ARG A 101 13.76 -11.57 -22.51
CA ARG A 101 14.18 -12.88 -21.96
C ARG A 101 13.28 -13.32 -20.79
N MET A 102 12.84 -12.36 -19.96
CA MET A 102 12.04 -12.62 -18.75
C MET A 102 10.54 -12.76 -19.00
N LYS A 103 10.09 -12.41 -20.21
CA LYS A 103 8.68 -12.43 -20.61
C LYS A 103 7.94 -13.74 -20.28
N PRO A 104 8.51 -14.94 -20.49
CA PRO A 104 7.82 -16.21 -20.15
C PRO A 104 7.57 -16.43 -18.64
N TYR A 105 8.34 -15.73 -17.78
CA TYR A 105 8.22 -15.86 -16.33
C TYR A 105 7.22 -14.86 -15.73
N PHE A 106 6.97 -13.72 -16.39
CA PHE A 106 6.07 -12.70 -15.86
C PHE A 106 4.66 -13.24 -15.66
N TYR A 107 4.09 -12.92 -14.50
CA TYR A 107 2.67 -13.11 -14.28
C TYR A 107 1.90 -12.01 -14.98
N THR A 108 0.82 -12.41 -15.63
CA THR A 108 -0.15 -11.49 -16.21
C THR A 108 -1.47 -11.56 -15.47
N ARG A 109 -2.13 -10.41 -15.43
CA ARG A 109 -3.50 -10.26 -14.94
C ARG A 109 -4.26 -9.34 -15.88
N TYR A 110 -5.49 -9.70 -16.19
CA TYR A 110 -6.44 -8.74 -16.72
C TYR A 110 -6.86 -7.79 -15.61
N SER A 111 -6.92 -6.49 -15.91
CA SER A 111 -7.26 -5.44 -14.96
C SER A 111 -8.63 -5.62 -14.29
N TRP A 112 -9.56 -6.37 -14.87
CA TRP A 112 -10.91 -6.50 -14.32
C TRP A 112 -11.08 -7.63 -13.27
N ARG A 113 -10.20 -8.64 -13.28
CA ARG A 113 -10.45 -9.96 -12.67
C ARG A 113 -10.64 -9.99 -11.15
N GLU A 114 -10.11 -9.03 -10.39
CA GLU A 114 -10.12 -9.07 -8.93
C GLU A 114 -10.99 -7.98 -8.28
N ASN A 115 -11.30 -6.88 -8.98
CA ASN A 115 -12.09 -5.77 -8.44
C ASN A 115 -13.28 -5.36 -9.33
N GLY A 116 -13.75 -6.28 -10.20
CA GLY A 116 -14.79 -5.98 -11.20
C GLY A 116 -14.43 -4.82 -12.12
N GLY A 117 -13.12 -4.62 -12.38
CA GLY A 117 -12.61 -3.51 -13.20
C GLY A 117 -12.64 -2.13 -12.53
N PHE A 118 -13.06 -2.03 -11.27
CA PHE A 118 -13.12 -0.74 -10.57
C PHE A 118 -11.76 -0.32 -10.04
N TYR A 119 -11.41 0.94 -10.30
CA TYR A 119 -10.23 1.59 -9.75
C TYR A 119 -10.55 3.04 -9.39
N TYR A 120 -9.70 3.64 -8.58
CA TYR A 120 -9.87 4.98 -8.07
C TYR A 120 -8.71 5.88 -8.44
N ARG A 121 -9.04 7.16 -8.62
CA ARG A 121 -8.12 8.22 -8.96
C ARG A 121 -8.39 9.43 -8.11
N ILE A 122 -7.34 9.99 -7.52
CA ILE A 122 -7.40 11.22 -6.72
C ILE A 122 -6.48 12.27 -7.33
N ARG A 123 -6.94 13.52 -7.33
CA ARG A 123 -6.16 14.69 -7.74
C ARG A 123 -6.42 15.84 -6.77
N GLN A 124 -5.34 16.45 -6.28
CA GLN A 124 -5.41 17.63 -5.41
C GLN A 124 -6.07 18.81 -6.13
N GLY A 125 -7.06 19.43 -5.47
CA GLY A 125 -7.85 20.55 -6.00
C GLY A 125 -9.33 20.20 -6.22
N ASP A 126 -10.13 21.22 -6.56
CA ASP A 126 -11.57 21.10 -6.86
C ASP A 126 -11.80 21.02 -8.38
N PHE A 127 -12.22 19.86 -8.84
CA PHE A 127 -12.49 19.51 -10.23
C PHE A 127 -13.96 19.13 -10.45
N ARG A 128 -14.84 19.42 -9.48
CA ARG A 128 -16.26 19.14 -9.63
C ARG A 128 -16.81 19.75 -10.91
N ILE A 129 -17.77 19.03 -11.49
CA ILE A 129 -18.50 19.47 -12.69
C ILE A 129 -19.54 20.49 -12.22
N LYS A 130 -19.40 21.75 -12.62
CA LYS A 130 -20.36 22.82 -12.31
C LYS A 130 -21.41 22.92 -13.41
N ALA A 131 -22.55 23.52 -13.07
CA ALA A 131 -23.62 23.75 -14.03
C ALA A 131 -23.13 24.52 -15.26
N GLY A 132 -23.37 23.97 -16.45
CA GLY A 132 -22.94 24.54 -17.73
C GLY A 132 -21.51 24.17 -18.17
N GLU A 133 -20.75 23.42 -17.36
CA GLU A 133 -19.46 22.86 -17.77
C GLU A 133 -19.64 21.54 -18.54
N ASP A 134 -18.72 21.28 -19.47
CA ASP A 134 -18.67 20.02 -20.20
C ASP A 134 -18.16 18.89 -19.29
N SER A 135 -19.00 17.86 -19.08
CA SER A 135 -18.70 16.72 -18.22
C SER A 135 -17.43 15.99 -18.68
N LYS A 136 -17.29 15.73 -19.98
CA LYS A 136 -16.16 14.99 -20.53
C LYS A 136 -14.87 15.78 -20.34
N GLU A 137 -14.86 17.07 -20.67
CA GLU A 137 -13.65 17.90 -20.50
C GLU A 137 -13.20 17.97 -19.03
N LYS A 138 -14.13 17.91 -18.07
CA LYS A 138 -13.80 17.81 -16.64
C LYS A 138 -13.25 16.45 -16.25
N LYS A 139 -13.89 15.36 -16.68
CA LYS A 139 -13.43 13.99 -16.41
C LYS A 139 -12.04 13.73 -17.01
N MET A 140 -11.73 14.30 -18.18
CA MET A 140 -10.40 14.28 -18.78
C MET A 140 -9.31 14.89 -17.88
N GLN A 141 -9.65 15.80 -16.96
CA GLN A 141 -8.69 16.39 -16.01
C GLN A 141 -8.31 15.42 -14.89
N LEU A 142 -9.11 14.39 -14.62
CA LEU A 142 -8.79 13.35 -13.63
C LEU A 142 -8.02 12.19 -14.26
N PHE A 143 -8.06 12.03 -15.59
CA PHE A 143 -7.31 11.04 -16.35
C PHE A 143 -5.79 11.31 -16.34
N HIS A 144 -5.03 10.72 -17.28
CA HIS A 144 -3.62 11.08 -17.44
C HIS A 144 -3.49 12.48 -18.03
N ILE A 145 -2.34 13.12 -17.79
CA ILE A 145 -2.07 14.47 -18.29
C ILE A 145 -2.08 14.45 -19.83
N LYS A 146 -2.82 15.38 -20.44
CA LYS A 146 -2.91 15.56 -21.91
C LYS A 146 -1.54 15.89 -22.50
N LYS A 147 -1.28 15.45 -23.74
CA LYS A 147 -0.03 15.72 -24.50
C LYS A 147 0.40 17.19 -24.48
N THR A 148 -0.55 18.11 -24.61
CA THR A 148 -0.31 19.56 -24.65
C THR A 148 0.17 20.13 -23.31
N LEU A 149 -0.01 19.39 -22.21
CA LEU A 149 0.39 19.75 -20.85
C LEU A 149 1.58 18.91 -20.36
N ARG A 150 2.34 18.28 -21.26
CA ARG A 150 3.49 17.41 -20.91
C ARG A 150 4.57 18.12 -20.08
N ASN A 151 4.65 19.45 -20.12
CA ASN A 151 5.54 20.24 -19.27
C ASN A 151 5.19 20.16 -17.78
N ARG A 152 3.99 19.68 -17.43
CA ARG A 152 3.52 19.43 -16.06
C ARG A 152 3.80 18.00 -15.58
N VAL A 153 4.34 17.13 -16.44
CA VAL A 153 4.60 15.72 -16.13
C VAL A 153 5.99 15.61 -15.50
N GLY A 154 6.03 15.44 -14.18
CA GLY A 154 7.24 15.09 -13.44
C GLY A 154 7.67 13.64 -13.66
N ALA A 155 8.82 13.27 -13.08
CA ALA A 155 9.25 11.90 -12.99
C ALA A 155 8.54 11.18 -11.83
N TYR A 156 8.02 9.99 -12.08
CA TYR A 156 7.43 9.10 -11.07
C TYR A 156 7.95 7.68 -11.29
N ARG A 157 7.59 6.74 -10.40
CA ARG A 157 8.13 5.36 -10.42
C ARG A 157 8.04 4.68 -11.79
N TYR A 158 6.89 4.77 -12.43
CA TYR A 158 6.62 4.15 -13.72
C TYR A 158 6.41 5.19 -14.83
N SER A 159 7.03 6.37 -14.72
CA SER A 159 6.97 7.36 -15.80
C SER A 159 8.15 8.31 -15.77
N VAL A 160 8.83 8.41 -16.90
CA VAL A 160 9.87 9.43 -17.13
C VAL A 160 9.24 10.82 -17.28
N ALA A 161 10.00 11.86 -16.93
CA ALA A 161 9.53 13.24 -17.06
C ALA A 161 9.09 13.55 -18.50
N GLY A 162 7.95 14.22 -18.64
CA GLY A 162 7.36 14.55 -19.94
C GLY A 162 6.58 13.41 -20.62
N SER A 163 6.54 12.20 -20.05
CA SER A 163 5.77 11.06 -20.55
C SER A 163 4.62 10.73 -19.58
N PRO A 164 3.36 11.11 -19.90
CA PRO A 164 2.22 10.83 -19.04
C PRO A 164 2.02 9.33 -18.82
N CYS A 165 1.48 9.02 -17.65
CA CYS A 165 1.06 7.68 -17.23
C CYS A 165 -0.21 7.84 -16.39
N LEU A 166 -1.17 6.92 -16.57
CA LEU A 166 -2.37 6.87 -15.75
C LEU A 166 -2.09 5.96 -14.56
N TYR A 167 -2.12 6.53 -13.36
CA TYR A 167 -1.96 5.80 -12.10
C TYR A 167 -3.31 5.67 -11.42
N LEU A 168 -3.71 4.44 -11.09
CA LEU A 168 -4.96 4.12 -10.42
C LEU A 168 -4.70 3.17 -9.25
N ALA A 169 -5.55 3.21 -8.22
CA ALA A 169 -5.50 2.28 -7.09
C ALA A 169 -6.78 1.45 -7.01
N SER A 170 -6.72 0.24 -6.47
CA SER A 170 -7.90 -0.59 -6.23
C SER A 170 -8.82 -0.03 -5.14
N ASP A 171 -8.28 0.82 -4.27
CA ASP A 171 -8.99 1.42 -3.13
C ASP A 171 -8.76 2.95 -3.07
N ARG A 172 -9.77 3.68 -2.58
CA ARG A 172 -9.77 5.16 -2.54
C ARG A 172 -8.77 5.68 -1.52
N GLU A 173 -8.66 4.98 -0.40
CA GLU A 173 -7.74 5.25 0.70
C GLU A 173 -6.30 5.14 0.21
N LEU A 174 -5.96 4.05 -0.48
CA LEU A 174 -4.64 3.89 -1.10
C LEU A 174 -4.36 5.01 -2.11
N ALA A 175 -5.33 5.37 -2.95
CA ALA A 175 -5.16 6.50 -3.88
C ALA A 175 -4.86 7.81 -3.13
N TRP A 176 -5.44 8.02 -1.95
CA TRP A 176 -5.22 9.22 -1.14
C TRP A 176 -3.81 9.25 -0.54
N PHE A 177 -3.33 8.11 -0.04
CA PHE A 177 -1.93 7.98 0.41
C PHE A 177 -0.93 8.22 -0.72
N GLU A 178 -1.15 7.62 -1.89
CA GLU A 178 -0.24 7.72 -3.04
C GLU A 178 -0.16 9.13 -3.65
N CYS A 179 -1.21 9.95 -3.50
CA CYS A 179 -1.22 11.33 -3.94
C CYS A 179 -0.73 12.34 -2.88
N GLY A 180 -0.16 11.86 -1.76
CA GLY A 180 0.44 12.71 -0.74
C GLY A 180 -0.54 13.25 0.29
N MET A 181 -1.67 12.58 0.50
CA MET A 181 -2.66 12.89 1.53
C MET A 181 -3.12 14.37 1.51
N PRO A 182 -3.57 14.88 0.35
CA PRO A 182 -4.01 16.27 0.24
C PRO A 182 -5.21 16.54 1.15
N LYS A 183 -5.25 17.74 1.74
CA LYS A 183 -6.39 18.20 2.58
C LYS A 183 -7.67 18.42 1.77
N GLN A 184 -7.52 18.78 0.50
CA GLN A 184 -8.62 19.06 -0.42
C GLN A 184 -8.33 18.40 -1.76
N PHE A 185 -9.24 17.56 -2.21
CA PHE A 185 -9.04 16.80 -3.44
C PHE A 185 -10.35 16.41 -4.09
N SER A 186 -10.23 16.15 -5.40
CA SER A 186 -11.28 15.54 -6.18
C SER A 186 -10.93 14.11 -6.49
N TYR A 187 -11.94 13.27 -6.60
CA TYR A 187 -11.77 11.85 -6.85
C TYR A 187 -12.82 11.35 -7.83
N CYS A 188 -12.47 10.32 -8.58
CA CYS A 188 -13.39 9.60 -9.45
C CYS A 188 -13.12 8.10 -9.39
N GLN A 189 -14.13 7.34 -9.78
CA GLN A 189 -14.03 5.91 -10.05
C GLN A 189 -13.86 5.70 -11.55
N MET A 190 -13.00 4.77 -11.91
CA MET A 190 -12.75 4.36 -13.29
C MET A 190 -13.07 2.88 -13.41
N LEU A 191 -13.91 2.55 -14.38
CA LEU A 191 -14.26 1.17 -14.70
C LEU A 191 -13.57 0.78 -16.00
N ILE A 192 -12.77 -0.27 -15.93
CA ILE A 192 -12.06 -0.84 -17.07
C ILE A 192 -12.87 -2.03 -17.58
N ASP A 193 -13.39 -1.90 -18.81
CA ASP A 193 -14.40 -2.80 -19.39
C ASP A 193 -13.89 -4.24 -19.61
N GLU A 194 -14.85 -5.18 -19.66
CA GLU A 194 -14.74 -6.62 -19.43
C GLU A 194 -14.87 -7.51 -20.68
N ASP A 195 -15.14 -6.98 -21.88
CA ASP A 195 -15.41 -7.87 -23.00
C ASP A 195 -14.18 -8.74 -23.35
N ASN A 196 -14.34 -10.05 -23.11
CA ASN A 196 -13.30 -11.08 -23.14
C ASN A 196 -12.42 -10.95 -24.39
N ASP A 197 -11.10 -11.03 -24.17
CA ASP A 197 -9.98 -10.77 -25.09
C ASP A 197 -9.59 -9.30 -25.31
N ASN A 198 -10.33 -8.31 -24.79
CA ASN A 198 -9.99 -6.88 -24.91
C ASN A 198 -9.58 -6.18 -23.59
N GLY A 199 -9.58 -6.88 -22.45
CA GLY A 199 -9.14 -6.31 -21.17
C GLY A 199 -7.69 -5.84 -21.19
N LEU A 200 -7.33 -4.87 -20.33
CA LEU A 200 -5.94 -4.42 -20.22
C LEU A 200 -5.09 -5.52 -19.56
N VAL A 201 -4.00 -5.94 -20.21
CA VAL A 201 -3.09 -6.97 -19.72
C VAL A 201 -1.98 -6.33 -18.90
N LEU A 202 -1.88 -6.67 -17.62
CA LEU A 202 -0.91 -6.09 -16.70
C LEU A 202 0.14 -7.10 -16.30
N VAL A 203 1.41 -6.71 -16.31
CA VAL A 203 2.47 -7.47 -15.61
C VAL A 203 2.29 -7.29 -14.11
N ASP A 204 2.29 -8.38 -13.35
CA ASP A 204 1.93 -8.38 -11.94
C ASP A 204 3.13 -8.52 -10.99
N PHE A 205 3.50 -7.41 -10.36
CA PHE A 205 4.51 -7.31 -9.29
C PHE A 205 3.87 -7.13 -7.90
N SER A 206 2.57 -7.38 -7.76
CA SER A 206 1.87 -7.22 -6.48
C SER A 206 1.98 -8.43 -5.54
N PHE A 207 2.44 -9.59 -6.04
CA PHE A 207 2.63 -10.77 -5.21
C PHE A 207 3.60 -10.51 -4.05
N ARG A 208 3.26 -11.04 -2.87
CA ARG A 208 4.09 -10.99 -1.66
C ARG A 208 4.35 -12.40 -1.15
N PRO A 209 5.51 -12.66 -0.51
CA PRO A 209 5.87 -14.02 -0.14
C PRO A 209 4.85 -14.68 0.77
N VAL A 210 4.31 -13.96 1.75
CA VAL A 210 3.33 -14.52 2.70
C VAL A 210 2.07 -15.00 1.97
N ASP A 211 1.52 -14.17 1.08
CA ASP A 211 0.30 -14.48 0.32
C ASP A 211 0.53 -15.64 -0.66
N VAL A 212 1.66 -15.60 -1.38
CA VAL A 212 2.04 -16.64 -2.34
C VAL A 212 2.24 -17.96 -1.63
N LEU A 213 3.08 -18.02 -0.59
CA LEU A 213 3.42 -19.26 0.09
C LEU A 213 2.22 -19.85 0.83
N SER A 214 1.35 -19.00 1.39
CA SER A 214 0.05 -19.43 1.94
C SER A 214 -0.81 -20.11 0.87
N SER A 215 -0.93 -19.47 -0.30
CA SER A 215 -1.68 -20.01 -1.44
C SER A 215 -1.09 -21.33 -1.95
N ILE A 216 0.23 -21.39 -2.16
CA ILE A 216 0.95 -22.60 -2.59
C ILE A 216 0.73 -23.73 -1.58
N THR A 217 0.80 -23.44 -0.28
CA THR A 217 0.55 -24.43 0.76
C THR A 217 -0.83 -25.06 0.61
N CYS A 218 -1.87 -24.23 0.52
CA CYS A 218 -3.24 -24.69 0.34
C CYS A 218 -3.41 -25.47 -0.96
N TRP A 219 -2.90 -24.95 -2.08
CA TRP A 219 -3.03 -25.59 -3.39
C TRP A 219 -2.32 -26.93 -3.45
N LEU A 220 -1.10 -27.05 -2.93
CA LEU A 220 -0.35 -28.32 -2.93
C LEU A 220 -1.03 -29.37 -2.05
N LEU A 221 -1.52 -28.98 -0.88
CA LEU A 221 -2.23 -29.90 0.01
C LEU A 221 -3.50 -30.46 -0.62
N ASN A 222 -4.19 -29.65 -1.44
CA ASN A 222 -5.37 -30.08 -2.18
C ASN A 222 -5.00 -30.93 -3.39
N ALA A 223 -4.05 -30.48 -4.22
CA ALA A 223 -3.61 -31.17 -5.44
C ALA A 223 -3.05 -32.57 -5.14
N ARG A 224 -2.26 -32.72 -4.07
CA ARG A 224 -1.69 -34.02 -3.65
C ARG A 224 -2.74 -35.07 -3.28
N ARG A 225 -3.98 -34.68 -3.03
CA ARG A 225 -5.10 -35.59 -2.77
C ARG A 225 -5.86 -36.00 -4.03
N GLN A 226 -5.59 -35.35 -5.17
CA GLN A 226 -6.39 -35.45 -6.39
C GLN A 226 -5.54 -35.93 -7.58
N ASP A 227 -4.76 -35.05 -8.22
CA ASP A 227 -4.01 -35.31 -9.45
C ASP A 227 -2.58 -34.73 -9.38
N LYS A 228 -1.60 -35.45 -9.93
CA LYS A 228 -0.21 -35.01 -10.03
C LYS A 228 -0.05 -33.81 -10.99
N LYS A 229 -0.87 -33.69 -12.03
CA LYS A 229 -0.78 -32.56 -12.99
C LYS A 229 -0.99 -31.19 -12.34
N ASP A 230 -1.84 -31.12 -11.31
CA ASP A 230 -2.07 -29.88 -10.58
C ASP A 230 -0.85 -29.46 -9.76
N VAL A 231 -0.09 -30.43 -9.24
CA VAL A 231 1.17 -30.17 -8.53
C VAL A 231 2.19 -29.51 -9.44
N ASP A 232 2.35 -30.01 -10.67
CA ASP A 232 3.30 -29.45 -11.65
C ASP A 232 2.97 -27.99 -12.02
N LEU A 233 1.68 -27.64 -12.14
CA LEU A 233 1.25 -26.28 -12.38
C LEU A 233 1.59 -25.35 -11.21
N ILE A 234 1.38 -25.83 -9.97
CA ILE A 234 1.71 -25.07 -8.76
C ILE A 234 3.22 -24.89 -8.62
N TYR A 235 4.02 -25.91 -8.93
CA TYR A 235 5.48 -25.83 -8.95
C TYR A 235 6.00 -24.86 -10.01
N LYS A 236 5.45 -24.91 -11.22
CA LYS A 236 5.77 -23.91 -12.26
C LYS A 236 5.38 -22.50 -11.82
N PHE A 237 4.26 -22.34 -11.12
CA PHE A 237 3.90 -21.06 -10.53
C PHE A 237 4.98 -20.63 -9.54
N LEU A 238 5.32 -21.43 -8.52
CA LEU A 238 6.33 -21.04 -7.53
C LEU A 238 7.71 -20.76 -8.16
N LEU A 239 8.12 -21.55 -9.15
CA LEU A 239 9.36 -21.30 -9.89
C LEU A 239 9.36 -19.90 -10.52
N ARG A 240 8.29 -19.54 -11.26
CA ARG A 240 8.18 -18.21 -11.87
C ARG A 240 8.26 -17.09 -10.83
N TYR A 241 7.72 -17.29 -9.62
CA TYR A 241 7.79 -16.31 -8.55
C TYR A 241 9.23 -16.04 -8.14
N ILE A 242 10.04 -17.11 -7.99
CA ILE A 242 11.47 -17.01 -7.68
C ILE A 242 12.22 -16.29 -8.81
N MET A 243 11.92 -16.63 -10.07
CA MET A 243 12.58 -16.04 -11.24
C MET A 243 12.24 -14.55 -11.43
N VAL A 244 10.99 -14.15 -11.17
CA VAL A 244 10.54 -12.75 -11.31
C VAL A 244 11.01 -11.86 -10.15
N TYR A 245 11.29 -12.45 -8.99
CA TYR A 245 11.63 -11.71 -7.77
C TYR A 245 12.70 -10.62 -7.98
N PRO A 246 13.86 -10.86 -8.62
CA PRO A 246 14.90 -9.82 -8.76
C PRO A 246 14.40 -8.57 -9.51
N ILE A 247 13.59 -8.74 -10.56
CA ILE A 247 13.01 -7.63 -11.34
C ILE A 247 11.93 -6.90 -10.53
N ALA A 248 11.05 -7.65 -9.88
CA ALA A 248 10.00 -7.06 -9.05
C ALA A 248 10.62 -6.27 -7.87
N ALA A 249 11.69 -6.79 -7.27
CA ALA A 249 12.45 -6.13 -6.21
C ALA A 249 13.06 -4.81 -6.70
N ALA A 250 13.72 -4.83 -7.87
CA ALA A 250 14.26 -3.64 -8.54
C ALA A 250 13.21 -2.54 -8.77
N CYS A 251 11.93 -2.90 -8.86
CA CYS A 251 10.81 -1.96 -9.05
C CYS A 251 10.12 -1.52 -7.75
N SER A 252 10.45 -2.11 -6.59
CA SER A 252 9.64 -2.02 -5.36
C SER A 252 10.30 -1.25 -4.21
N PHE A 253 11.41 -0.55 -4.47
CA PHE A 253 12.13 0.21 -3.44
C PHE A 253 11.30 1.29 -2.76
N LYS A 254 11.44 1.41 -1.44
CA LYS A 254 10.97 2.57 -0.68
C LYS A 254 11.85 3.77 -1.04
N VAL A 255 11.22 4.87 -1.46
CA VAL A 255 11.93 6.09 -1.86
C VAL A 255 12.53 6.75 -0.62
N LYS A 256 13.85 7.03 -0.64
CA LYS A 256 14.53 7.71 0.46
C LYS A 256 14.11 9.17 0.63
N ASP A 257 14.09 9.93 -0.47
CA ASP A 257 13.68 11.33 -0.49
C ASP A 257 12.82 11.60 -1.73
N ARG A 258 11.60 12.11 -1.53
CA ARG A 258 10.66 12.44 -2.61
C ARG A 258 10.77 13.89 -3.08
N ASN A 259 11.55 14.73 -2.38
CA ASN A 259 11.73 16.16 -2.68
C ASN A 259 12.98 16.43 -3.54
N THR A 260 13.61 15.39 -4.09
CA THR A 260 14.72 15.50 -5.02
C THR A 260 14.25 15.55 -6.48
N LYS A 261 15.09 16.13 -7.35
CA LYS A 261 14.86 16.15 -8.81
C LYS A 261 15.10 14.79 -9.46
N PHE A 262 15.92 13.95 -8.83
CA PHE A 262 16.28 12.64 -9.34
C PHE A 262 16.16 11.61 -8.21
N VAL A 263 15.26 10.65 -8.41
CA VAL A 263 14.99 9.55 -7.49
C VAL A 263 15.61 8.30 -8.07
N GLU A 264 16.71 7.82 -7.48
CA GLU A 264 17.46 6.64 -7.95
C GLU A 264 16.56 5.39 -8.04
N GLU A 265 15.65 5.26 -7.08
CA GLU A 265 14.68 4.16 -6.97
C GLU A 265 13.73 4.08 -8.16
N TYR A 266 13.66 5.12 -9.01
CA TYR A 266 12.82 5.14 -10.20
C TYR A 266 13.53 4.67 -11.47
N VAL A 267 14.86 4.52 -11.48
CA VAL A 267 15.63 4.19 -12.69
C VAL A 267 15.15 2.90 -13.35
N PHE A 268 15.16 1.80 -12.60
CA PHE A 268 14.75 0.49 -13.11
C PHE A 268 13.25 0.39 -13.47
N PRO A 269 12.30 0.83 -12.62
CA PRO A 269 10.88 0.77 -12.97
C PRO A 269 10.50 1.71 -14.13
N GLN A 270 11.18 2.85 -14.30
CA GLN A 270 10.97 3.71 -15.48
C GLN A 270 11.47 3.03 -16.76
N LEU A 271 12.61 2.36 -16.71
CA LEU A 271 13.14 1.56 -17.82
C LEU A 271 12.19 0.42 -18.18
N PHE A 272 11.70 -0.32 -17.18
CA PHE A 272 10.68 -1.35 -17.36
C PHE A 272 9.40 -0.80 -18.00
N MET A 273 8.97 0.40 -17.59
CA MET A 273 7.81 1.03 -18.19
C MET A 273 8.01 1.44 -19.65
N GLN A 274 9.22 1.85 -20.05
CA GLN A 274 9.49 2.13 -21.46
C GLN A 274 9.43 0.86 -22.31
N TRP A 275 9.87 -0.28 -21.78
CA TRP A 275 9.70 -1.56 -22.46
C TRP A 275 8.21 -1.93 -22.62
N ILE A 276 7.39 -1.81 -21.57
CA ILE A 276 5.93 -2.01 -21.67
C ILE A 276 5.31 -1.08 -22.72
N ARG A 277 5.76 0.17 -22.79
CA ARG A 277 5.23 1.15 -23.74
C ARG A 277 5.52 0.76 -25.20
N GLU A 278 6.64 0.10 -25.48
CA GLU A 278 7.03 -0.36 -26.83
C GLU A 278 6.57 -1.80 -27.13
N ASN A 279 5.96 -2.47 -26.16
CA ASN A 279 5.47 -3.83 -26.28
C ASN A 279 3.94 -3.84 -26.45
N ASP A 280 3.40 -4.60 -27.41
CA ASP A 280 1.95 -4.64 -27.67
C ASP A 280 1.19 -5.67 -26.81
N GLU A 281 1.89 -6.56 -26.10
CA GLU A 281 1.28 -7.62 -25.27
C GLU A 281 0.90 -7.12 -23.87
N PHE A 282 1.61 -6.12 -23.34
CA PHE A 282 1.37 -5.60 -22.00
C PHE A 282 0.88 -4.17 -22.03
N ASP A 283 -0.18 -3.90 -21.29
CA ASP A 283 -0.82 -2.61 -21.23
C ASP A 283 -0.35 -1.73 -20.07
N GLY A 284 0.28 -2.33 -19.06
CA GLY A 284 0.77 -1.67 -17.87
C GLY A 284 1.33 -2.63 -16.83
N VAL A 285 1.50 -2.12 -15.62
CA VAL A 285 2.02 -2.88 -14.48
C VAL A 285 1.09 -2.76 -13.29
N ARG A 286 0.86 -3.88 -12.61
CA ARG A 286 0.18 -3.99 -11.32
C ARG A 286 1.22 -4.15 -10.23
N TYR A 287 1.12 -3.36 -9.16
CA TYR A 287 2.12 -3.35 -8.08
C TYR A 287 1.51 -2.97 -6.73
N LYS A 288 2.18 -3.35 -5.64
CA LYS A 288 1.85 -2.92 -4.28
C LYS A 288 2.55 -1.60 -3.96
N SER A 289 1.98 -0.82 -3.04
CA SER A 289 2.61 0.42 -2.60
C SER A 289 4.03 0.19 -2.08
N SER A 290 4.90 1.16 -2.35
CA SER A 290 6.24 1.29 -1.76
C SER A 290 6.35 2.63 -1.03
N LEU A 291 5.23 3.16 -0.53
CA LEU A 291 5.26 4.27 0.42
C LEU A 291 5.98 3.80 1.69
N ASN A 292 6.81 4.69 2.25
CA ASN A 292 7.54 4.41 3.47
C ASN A 292 6.77 4.97 4.67
N THR A 293 5.59 4.43 4.92
CA THR A 293 4.68 4.87 5.98
C THR A 293 3.94 3.68 6.55
N ASN A 294 3.70 3.69 7.86
CA ASN A 294 2.92 2.64 8.52
C ASN A 294 1.42 2.74 8.21
N LEU A 295 0.97 3.87 7.66
CA LEU A 295 -0.43 4.10 7.32
C LEU A 295 -0.97 3.15 6.23
N VAL A 296 -0.07 2.61 5.39
CA VAL A 296 -0.44 1.66 4.32
C VAL A 296 -0.09 0.21 4.66
N ASP A 297 0.50 -0.04 5.83
CA ASP A 297 0.87 -1.38 6.24
C ASP A 297 -0.37 -2.25 6.42
N GLY A 298 -0.31 -3.48 5.93
CA GLY A 298 -1.44 -4.41 5.97
C GLY A 298 -2.54 -4.14 4.95
N MET A 299 -2.44 -3.07 4.13
CA MET A 299 -3.43 -2.83 3.08
C MET A 299 -3.37 -3.90 1.97
N GLY A 300 -4.51 -4.54 1.74
CA GLY A 300 -4.75 -5.47 0.63
C GLY A 300 -4.77 -4.79 -0.74
N ALA A 301 -4.87 -3.46 -0.76
CA ALA A 301 -4.94 -2.62 -1.95
C ALA A 301 -3.73 -2.77 -2.89
N ILE A 302 -3.93 -2.52 -4.18
CA ILE A 302 -2.91 -2.51 -5.23
C ILE A 302 -3.01 -1.25 -6.08
N ASN A 303 -1.93 -0.92 -6.76
CA ASN A 303 -1.86 0.13 -7.77
C ASN A 303 -1.71 -0.49 -9.15
N ILE A 304 -2.15 0.25 -10.16
CA ILE A 304 -1.82 0.00 -11.57
C ILE A 304 -1.26 1.27 -12.21
N ALA A 305 -0.28 1.10 -13.08
CA ALA A 305 0.29 2.16 -13.90
C ALA A 305 0.17 1.79 -15.38
N LEU A 306 -0.43 2.68 -16.16
CA LEU A 306 -0.74 2.48 -17.58
C LEU A 306 -0.05 3.58 -18.40
N PRO A 307 0.93 3.27 -19.25
CA PRO A 307 1.66 4.28 -20.00
C PRO A 307 0.79 4.78 -21.14
N VAL A 308 1.03 6.01 -21.60
CA VAL A 308 0.51 6.45 -22.89
C VAL A 308 1.33 5.80 -24.01
N LYS A 309 0.65 5.09 -24.91
CA LYS A 309 1.23 4.46 -26.10
C LYS A 309 0.91 5.25 -27.36
N GLU A 310 -0.35 5.66 -27.54
CA GLU A 310 -0.80 6.35 -28.74
C GLU A 310 -1.77 7.49 -28.42
N TYR A 311 -1.43 8.71 -28.83
CA TYR A 311 -2.26 9.89 -28.58
C TYR A 311 -3.38 10.06 -29.63
N ARG A 312 -4.59 10.38 -29.16
CA ARG A 312 -5.67 10.99 -29.92
C ARG A 312 -5.42 12.48 -30.18
N ALA A 313 -6.31 13.11 -30.95
CA ALA A 313 -6.24 14.54 -31.26
C ALA A 313 -6.36 15.46 -30.03
N ASP A 314 -7.15 15.05 -29.02
CA ASP A 314 -7.32 15.78 -27.75
C ASP A 314 -6.15 15.57 -26.76
N GLY A 315 -5.19 14.71 -27.12
CA GLY A 315 -4.00 14.43 -26.32
C GLY A 315 -4.18 13.36 -25.25
N LEU A 316 -5.28 12.60 -25.25
CA LEU A 316 -5.43 11.38 -24.44
C LEU A 316 -4.95 10.13 -25.17
N ASP A 317 -4.64 9.06 -24.44
CA ASP A 317 -4.29 7.76 -25.02
C ASP A 317 -5.52 7.09 -25.63
N ARG A 318 -5.42 6.68 -26.89
CA ARG A 318 -6.54 6.10 -27.65
C ARG A 318 -7.08 4.85 -26.96
N ARG A 319 -6.22 3.87 -26.72
CA ARG A 319 -6.57 2.57 -26.13
C ARG A 319 -7.17 2.74 -24.74
N LEU A 320 -6.57 3.57 -23.88
CA LEU A 320 -7.10 3.78 -22.53
C LEU A 320 -8.44 4.50 -22.54
N ALA A 321 -8.61 5.54 -23.37
CA ALA A 321 -9.87 6.28 -23.43
C ALA A 321 -11.04 5.47 -24.04
N GLU A 322 -10.73 4.47 -24.89
CA GLU A 322 -11.72 3.52 -25.43
C GLU A 322 -12.14 2.45 -24.42
N LYS A 323 -11.27 2.07 -23.48
CA LYS A 323 -11.48 0.95 -22.55
C LYS A 323 -11.85 1.37 -21.12
N ILE A 324 -11.71 2.65 -20.79
CA ILE A 324 -11.92 3.15 -19.43
C ILE A 324 -13.06 4.16 -19.43
N THR A 325 -14.13 3.83 -18.72
CA THR A 325 -15.17 4.79 -18.38
C THR A 325 -14.84 5.50 -17.07
N VAL A 326 -15.19 6.78 -16.98
CA VAL A 326 -14.94 7.62 -15.79
C VAL A 326 -16.27 8.05 -15.19
N SER A 327 -16.44 7.82 -13.89
CA SER A 327 -17.61 8.30 -13.12
C SER A 327 -17.64 9.82 -13.05
N ASP A 328 -18.69 10.37 -12.45
CA ASP A 328 -18.69 11.74 -11.95
C ASP A 328 -17.56 12.00 -10.95
N ILE A 329 -17.29 13.27 -10.69
CA ILE A 329 -16.18 13.73 -9.87
C ILE A 329 -16.71 14.16 -8.50
N GLY A 330 -16.35 13.39 -7.47
CA GLY A 330 -16.57 13.77 -6.08
C GLY A 330 -15.49 14.73 -5.58
N TYR A 331 -15.77 15.41 -4.47
CA TYR A 331 -14.84 16.30 -3.80
C TYR A 331 -14.86 16.06 -2.30
N LEU A 332 -13.69 16.04 -1.68
CA LEU A 332 -13.57 15.91 -0.24
C LEU A 332 -12.61 16.98 0.29
N ASP A 333 -13.08 17.68 1.32
CA ASP A 333 -12.26 18.53 2.19
C ASP A 333 -12.13 17.80 3.52
N VAL A 334 -10.93 17.32 3.81
CA VAL A 334 -10.62 16.53 5.01
C VAL A 334 -10.96 17.33 6.25
N ASN A 335 -10.58 18.61 6.31
CA ASN A 335 -10.81 19.44 7.50
C ASN A 335 -12.32 19.60 7.77
N CYS A 336 -13.11 19.83 6.72
CA CYS A 336 -14.56 19.89 6.83
C CYS A 336 -15.17 18.53 7.21
N ASP A 337 -14.63 17.42 6.69
CA ASP A 337 -15.16 16.09 6.96
C ASP A 337 -15.06 15.73 8.46
N PHE A 338 -13.95 16.10 9.11
CA PHE A 338 -13.74 15.88 10.56
C PHE A 338 -14.72 16.65 11.46
N GLN A 339 -15.43 17.66 10.95
CA GLN A 339 -16.47 18.37 11.72
C GLN A 339 -17.65 17.46 12.13
N LYS A 340 -17.80 16.28 11.50
CA LYS A 340 -18.79 15.27 11.90
C LYS A 340 -18.62 14.78 13.35
N TYR A 341 -17.45 14.99 13.95
CA TYR A 341 -17.16 14.56 15.31
C TYR A 341 -17.39 15.63 16.40
N ASN A 342 -17.86 16.84 16.04
CA ASN A 342 -18.07 17.94 17.01
C ASN A 342 -18.94 17.53 18.21
N ASP A 343 -20.05 16.83 17.98
CA ASP A 343 -20.94 16.39 19.05
C ASP A 343 -20.26 15.40 20.00
N ILE A 344 -19.36 14.55 19.48
CA ILE A 344 -18.59 13.61 20.30
C ILE A 344 -17.50 14.35 21.09
N LEU A 345 -16.87 15.36 20.50
CA LEU A 345 -15.89 16.18 21.19
C LEU A 345 -16.49 16.94 22.38
N GLU A 346 -17.73 17.43 22.27
CA GLU A 346 -18.44 18.03 23.41
C GLU A 346 -18.72 17.00 24.52
N LYS A 347 -19.17 15.79 24.17
CA LYS A 347 -19.36 14.71 25.16
C LYS A 347 -18.04 14.32 25.86
N ILE A 348 -16.93 14.34 25.14
CA ILE A 348 -15.60 14.09 25.73
C ILE A 348 -15.24 15.21 26.72
N LYS A 349 -15.59 16.47 26.46
CA LYS A 349 -15.39 17.57 27.42
C LYS A 349 -16.24 17.37 28.67
N ASP A 350 -17.51 16.97 28.50
CA ASP A 350 -18.40 16.67 29.63
C ASP A 350 -17.87 15.51 30.47
N TYR A 351 -17.37 14.45 29.83
CA TYR A 351 -16.70 13.33 30.48
C TYR A 351 -15.49 13.79 31.31
N ILE A 352 -14.60 14.61 30.74
CA ILE A 352 -13.45 15.18 31.46
C ILE A 352 -13.92 15.95 32.71
N ASN A 353 -14.94 16.79 32.57
CA ASN A 353 -15.49 17.56 33.69
C ASN A 353 -16.05 16.63 34.78
N GLY A 354 -16.76 15.57 34.40
CA GLY A 354 -17.28 14.57 35.32
C GLY A 354 -16.19 13.86 36.11
N ILE A 355 -15.11 13.42 35.44
CA ILE A 355 -13.95 12.80 36.09
C ILE A 355 -13.26 13.79 37.04
N GLN A 356 -13.09 15.06 36.64
CA GLN A 356 -12.48 16.08 37.50
C GLN A 356 -13.32 16.39 38.75
N MET A 357 -14.65 16.43 38.61
CA MET A 357 -15.53 16.59 39.77
C MET A 357 -15.42 15.40 40.72
N PHE A 358 -15.40 14.19 40.20
CA PHE A 358 -15.22 12.97 40.99
C PHE A 358 -13.87 12.93 41.71
N MET A 359 -12.79 13.32 41.03
CA MET A 359 -11.44 13.41 41.61
C MET A 359 -11.39 14.31 42.85
N ASN A 360 -12.17 15.40 42.87
CA ASN A 360 -12.26 16.30 44.04
C ASN A 360 -13.08 15.73 45.21
N GLN A 361 -13.85 14.66 44.99
CA GLN A 361 -14.75 14.07 45.98
C GLN A 361 -14.14 12.84 46.67
N VAL A 362 -13.14 12.21 46.05
CA VAL A 362 -12.59 10.94 46.53
C VAL A 362 -11.26 11.11 47.27
N PRO A 363 -11.02 10.38 48.36
CA PRO A 363 -9.78 10.48 49.14
C PRO A 363 -8.71 9.45 48.71
N PHE A 364 -8.87 8.81 47.55
CA PHE A 364 -8.01 7.72 47.10
C PHE A 364 -7.12 8.13 45.90
N TYR A 365 -6.16 7.27 45.59
CA TYR A 365 -5.16 7.52 44.55
C TYR A 365 -5.79 7.48 43.14
N GLY A 366 -5.80 8.62 42.43
CA GLY A 366 -6.59 8.80 41.21
C GLY A 366 -5.83 8.86 39.88
N ASP A 367 -4.62 8.31 39.76
CA ASP A 367 -3.81 8.44 38.53
C ASP A 367 -4.52 7.98 37.26
N TYR A 368 -5.33 6.92 37.32
CA TYR A 368 -6.08 6.45 36.15
C TYR A 368 -7.01 7.54 35.60
N MET A 369 -7.58 8.39 36.47
CA MET A 369 -8.42 9.52 36.05
C MET A 369 -7.59 10.55 35.27
N ILE A 370 -6.35 10.80 35.70
CA ILE A 370 -5.43 11.70 34.98
C ILE A 370 -5.13 11.11 33.60
N GLU A 371 -4.76 9.84 33.54
CA GLU A 371 -4.49 9.13 32.28
C GLU A 371 -5.67 9.21 31.31
N LEU A 372 -6.89 8.86 31.75
CA LEU A 372 -8.10 8.94 30.93
C LEU A 372 -8.33 10.37 30.41
N THR A 373 -8.27 11.38 31.30
CA THR A 373 -8.49 12.78 30.88
C THR A 373 -7.39 13.30 29.95
N ASP A 374 -6.16 12.84 30.08
CA ASP A 374 -5.06 13.27 29.22
C ASP A 374 -5.18 12.70 27.81
N VAL A 375 -5.60 11.44 27.66
CA VAL A 375 -5.97 10.88 26.35
C VAL A 375 -7.09 11.70 25.72
N CYS A 376 -8.17 11.96 26.46
CA CYS A 376 -9.29 12.76 25.98
C CYS A 376 -8.86 14.17 25.53
N LYS A 377 -8.00 14.87 26.29
CA LYS A 377 -7.45 16.19 25.90
C LYS A 377 -6.61 16.10 24.64
N CYS A 378 -5.81 15.06 24.47
CA CYS A 378 -5.02 14.83 23.26
C CYS A 378 -5.91 14.59 22.04
N VAL A 379 -6.98 13.80 22.18
CA VAL A 379 -8.00 13.63 21.13
C VAL A 379 -8.61 14.97 20.75
N ILE A 380 -9.10 15.76 21.71
CA ILE A 380 -9.69 17.08 21.42
C ILE A 380 -8.71 17.98 20.66
N LYS A 381 -7.45 18.08 21.12
CA LYS A 381 -6.43 18.91 20.45
C LYS A 381 -6.16 18.44 19.02
N THR A 382 -6.09 17.13 18.82
CA THR A 382 -5.80 16.55 17.49
C THR A 382 -6.94 16.79 16.52
N TYR A 383 -8.18 16.58 16.94
CA TYR A 383 -9.34 16.80 16.08
C TYR A 383 -9.58 18.27 15.79
N ASN A 384 -9.34 19.16 16.75
CA ASN A 384 -9.36 20.60 16.49
C ASN A 384 -8.30 20.99 15.45
N ALA A 385 -7.07 20.48 15.57
CA ALA A 385 -6.03 20.73 14.58
C ALA A 385 -6.43 20.23 13.18
N LEU A 386 -7.06 19.06 13.08
CA LEU A 386 -7.59 18.53 11.82
C LEU A 386 -8.67 19.42 11.23
N MET A 387 -9.68 19.80 12.03
CA MET A 387 -10.80 20.65 11.59
C MET A 387 -10.36 22.06 11.17
N GLU A 388 -9.37 22.62 11.85
CA GLU A 388 -8.81 23.94 11.53
C GLU A 388 -7.79 23.88 10.39
N GLY A 389 -7.36 22.67 9.98
CA GLY A 389 -6.29 22.49 9.01
C GLY A 389 -4.90 22.86 9.54
N ASN A 390 -4.75 22.99 10.86
CA ASN A 390 -3.54 23.45 11.57
C ASN A 390 -2.48 22.34 11.75
N TYR A 391 -2.18 21.62 10.67
CA TYR A 391 -1.15 20.56 10.64
C TYR A 391 -0.35 20.64 9.33
N PRO A 392 1.00 20.71 9.39
CA PRO A 392 1.84 20.83 8.19
C PRO A 392 2.08 19.48 7.50
N ASN A 393 1.99 18.37 8.25
CA ASN A 393 2.30 17.03 7.76
C ASN A 393 1.10 16.11 7.99
N SER A 394 0.40 15.75 6.90
CA SER A 394 -0.73 14.81 6.94
C SER A 394 -0.29 13.43 7.44
N GLU A 395 0.87 12.93 7.01
CA GLU A 395 1.35 11.62 7.45
C GLU A 395 1.48 11.56 8.98
N LEU A 396 2.14 12.57 9.55
CA LEU A 396 2.38 12.63 11.00
C LEU A 396 1.08 12.67 11.81
N ILE A 397 0.09 13.46 11.40
CA ILE A 397 -1.15 13.59 12.18
C ILE A 397 -2.01 12.33 12.10
N PHE A 398 -2.06 11.67 10.94
CA PHE A 398 -2.80 10.42 10.79
C PHE A 398 -2.09 9.25 11.48
N SER A 399 -0.75 9.19 11.48
CA SER A 399 -0.01 8.22 12.30
C SER A 399 -0.23 8.46 13.80
N TYR A 400 -0.41 9.72 14.21
CA TYR A 400 -0.73 10.05 15.60
C TYR A 400 -2.14 9.60 16.00
N LEU A 401 -3.12 9.67 15.09
CA LEU A 401 -4.46 9.12 15.32
C LEU A 401 -4.41 7.60 15.57
N ASP A 402 -3.64 6.85 14.77
CA ASP A 402 -3.46 5.40 14.97
C ASP A 402 -2.85 5.09 16.35
N LEU A 403 -1.86 5.90 16.77
CA LEU A 403 -1.26 5.76 18.11
C LEU A 403 -2.23 6.11 19.24
N LEU A 404 -3.06 7.14 19.07
CA LEU A 404 -4.11 7.47 20.05
C LEU A 404 -5.14 6.35 20.15
N TYR A 405 -5.53 5.76 19.03
CA TYR A 405 -6.41 4.58 18.99
C TYR A 405 -5.80 3.41 19.75
N ASP A 406 -4.54 3.05 19.45
CA ASP A 406 -3.86 1.93 20.10
C ASP A 406 -3.67 2.20 21.61
N HIS A 407 -3.38 3.44 22.01
CA HIS A 407 -3.21 3.83 23.40
C HIS A 407 -4.54 3.80 24.18
N ALA A 408 -5.62 4.36 23.63
CA ALA A 408 -6.95 4.30 24.23
C ALA A 408 -7.41 2.84 24.41
N SER A 409 -7.21 2.00 23.38
CA SER A 409 -7.52 0.57 23.42
C SER A 409 -6.73 -0.15 24.52
N LEU A 410 -5.42 0.11 24.62
CA LEU A 410 -4.56 -0.50 25.64
C LEU A 410 -4.97 -0.05 27.06
N LEU A 411 -5.31 1.22 27.24
CA LEU A 411 -5.72 1.76 28.53
C LEU A 411 -7.01 1.08 29.02
N TYR A 412 -8.00 0.90 28.14
CA TYR A 412 -9.21 0.15 28.45
C TYR A 412 -8.93 -1.33 28.76
N ALA A 413 -8.12 -2.00 27.94
CA ALA A 413 -7.75 -3.40 28.17
C ALA A 413 -7.03 -3.65 29.50
N ASN A 414 -6.44 -2.61 30.11
CA ASN A 414 -5.76 -2.68 31.40
C ASN A 414 -6.58 -2.11 32.57
N CYS A 415 -7.90 -1.98 32.43
CA CYS A 415 -8.80 -1.46 33.47
C CYS A 415 -8.59 -2.17 34.84
N ASP A 416 -8.62 -3.51 34.87
CA ASP A 416 -8.46 -4.26 36.12
C ASP A 416 -7.10 -4.02 36.80
N PHE A 417 -6.04 -3.91 36.00
CA PHE A 417 -4.72 -3.58 36.50
C PHE A 417 -4.68 -2.18 37.13
N LYS A 418 -5.34 -1.20 36.48
CA LYS A 418 -5.42 0.17 36.98
C LYS A 418 -6.23 0.28 38.27
N ILE A 419 -7.31 -0.51 38.41
CA ILE A 419 -8.07 -0.63 39.65
C ILE A 419 -7.18 -1.17 40.77
N GLN A 420 -6.44 -2.26 40.50
CA GLN A 420 -5.54 -2.84 41.50
C GLN A 420 -4.41 -1.88 41.90
N GLU A 421 -3.86 -1.12 40.94
CA GLU A 421 -2.86 -0.09 41.19
C GLU A 421 -3.41 1.02 42.11
N CYS A 422 -4.63 1.48 41.83
CA CYS A 422 -5.37 2.44 42.66
C CYS A 422 -5.52 1.92 44.10
N ILE A 423 -5.95 0.67 44.30
CA ILE A 423 -6.10 0.05 45.63
C ILE A 423 -4.76 -0.04 46.36
N ASN A 424 -3.71 -0.49 45.68
CA ASN A 424 -2.39 -0.71 46.26
C ASN A 424 -1.73 0.58 46.74
N LYS A 425 -1.84 1.64 45.93
CA LYS A 425 -1.25 2.97 46.22
C LYS A 425 -2.09 3.80 47.18
N THR A 426 -3.37 3.48 47.34
CA THR A 426 -4.24 4.16 48.32
C THR A 426 -3.91 3.72 49.74
N GLU A 427 -3.78 4.70 50.64
CA GLU A 427 -3.56 4.46 52.06
C GLU A 427 -4.66 3.55 52.65
N ALA A 428 -4.29 2.61 53.53
CA ALA A 428 -5.20 1.57 54.03
C ALA A 428 -6.52 2.12 54.60
N ARG A 429 -6.49 3.30 55.25
CA ARG A 429 -7.67 3.97 55.82
C ARG A 429 -8.68 4.48 54.78
N HIS A 430 -8.24 4.70 53.54
CA HIS A 430 -9.06 5.25 52.46
C HIS A 430 -9.52 4.19 51.44
N ARG A 431 -9.03 2.94 51.55
CA ARG A 431 -9.39 1.85 50.62
C ARG A 431 -10.88 1.50 50.61
N GLN A 432 -11.57 1.68 51.73
CA GLN A 432 -13.02 1.44 51.82
C GLN A 432 -13.85 2.45 51.00
N ALA A 433 -13.27 3.58 50.61
CA ALA A 433 -13.92 4.59 49.77
C ALA A 433 -13.76 4.30 48.27
N ILE A 434 -13.01 3.25 47.90
CA ILE A 434 -12.84 2.85 46.51
C ILE A 434 -14.09 2.05 46.09
N ASP A 435 -14.81 2.58 45.11
CA ASP A 435 -15.89 1.89 44.43
C ASP A 435 -15.36 1.37 43.09
N GLU A 436 -14.99 0.10 43.04
CA GLU A 436 -14.43 -0.53 41.84
C GLU A 436 -15.42 -0.52 40.66
N GLU A 437 -16.72 -0.66 40.93
CA GLU A 437 -17.75 -0.64 39.87
C GLU A 437 -17.85 0.77 39.28
N LYS A 438 -17.78 1.82 40.12
CA LYS A 438 -17.73 3.20 39.63
C LYS A 438 -16.51 3.46 38.74
N ILE A 439 -15.34 2.90 39.08
CA ILE A 439 -14.14 3.02 38.25
C ILE A 439 -14.34 2.31 36.91
N LYS A 440 -14.87 1.08 36.92
CA LYS A 440 -15.17 0.35 35.68
C LYS A 440 -16.16 1.10 34.79
N GLU A 441 -17.21 1.69 35.36
CA GLU A 441 -18.15 2.54 34.61
C GLU A 441 -17.44 3.70 33.89
N GLN A 442 -16.46 4.34 34.54
CA GLN A 442 -15.69 5.43 33.95
C GLN A 442 -14.79 4.96 32.79
N PHE A 443 -14.20 3.77 32.90
CA PHE A 443 -13.44 3.15 31.80
C PHE A 443 -14.34 2.74 30.64
N GLU A 444 -15.53 2.24 30.93
CA GLU A 444 -16.51 1.86 29.91
C GLU A 444 -17.04 3.08 29.15
N GLU A 445 -17.40 4.16 29.87
CA GLU A 445 -17.80 5.42 29.25
C GLU A 445 -16.67 6.01 28.37
N PHE A 446 -15.42 5.99 28.87
CA PHE A 446 -14.25 6.37 28.08
C PHE A 446 -14.13 5.53 26.80
N HIS A 447 -14.22 4.21 26.90
CA HIS A 447 -14.08 3.32 25.75
C HIS A 447 -15.18 3.57 24.71
N GLN A 448 -16.42 3.76 25.15
CA GLN A 448 -17.54 4.08 24.29
C GLN A 448 -17.33 5.41 23.55
N LEU A 449 -16.81 6.44 24.22
CA LEU A 449 -16.49 7.72 23.58
C LEU A 449 -15.32 7.60 22.59
N MET A 450 -14.24 6.90 22.98
CA MET A 450 -13.07 6.72 22.12
C MET A 450 -13.41 5.92 20.86
N ASN A 451 -14.18 4.83 20.97
CA ASN A 451 -14.60 4.03 19.80
C ASN A 451 -15.50 4.78 18.81
N GLN A 452 -16.16 5.87 19.24
CA GLN A 452 -16.97 6.68 18.33
C GLN A 452 -16.12 7.62 17.46
N ILE A 453 -14.91 7.96 17.91
CA ILE A 453 -14.11 9.02 17.28
C ILE A 453 -12.77 8.51 16.75
N LEU A 454 -12.05 7.67 17.50
CA LEU A 454 -10.76 7.10 17.14
C LEU A 454 -10.97 5.80 16.36
N HIS A 455 -10.49 5.79 15.12
CA HIS A 455 -10.50 4.64 14.25
C HIS A 455 -9.09 4.42 13.69
N LYS A 456 -8.61 3.18 13.73
CA LYS A 456 -7.35 2.81 13.10
C LYS A 456 -7.50 3.00 11.59
N HIS A 457 -6.55 3.70 10.97
CA HIS A 457 -6.64 4.13 9.58
C HIS A 457 -7.90 5.00 9.31
N ALA A 458 -8.05 6.11 10.04
CA ALA A 458 -9.21 7.02 9.97
C ALA A 458 -9.67 7.48 8.57
N VAL A 459 -8.83 7.30 7.54
CA VAL A 459 -9.20 7.52 6.13
C VAL A 459 -10.36 6.62 5.67
N PHE A 460 -10.55 5.42 6.25
CA PHE A 460 -11.66 4.53 5.90
C PHE A 460 -13.03 5.11 6.29
N ASP A 461 -13.06 6.09 7.21
CA ASP A 461 -14.29 6.76 7.63
C ASP A 461 -14.55 8.07 6.88
N PHE A 462 -13.73 8.40 5.88
CA PHE A 462 -13.96 9.57 5.04
C PHE A 462 -15.31 9.41 4.32
N ARG A 463 -16.13 10.47 4.35
CA ARG A 463 -17.46 10.46 3.71
C ARG A 463 -17.35 10.65 2.20
N PHE A 464 -16.80 9.66 1.51
CA PHE A 464 -16.83 9.61 0.05
C PHE A 464 -18.27 9.45 -0.45
N GLU A 465 -18.66 10.31 -1.38
CA GLU A 465 -19.91 10.20 -2.13
C GLU A 465 -19.94 8.93 -3.02
N ASN A 466 -21.15 8.41 -3.24
CA ASN A 466 -21.40 7.41 -4.26
C ASN A 466 -21.41 8.07 -5.63
N LEU A 467 -20.50 7.66 -6.51
CA LEU A 467 -20.32 8.25 -7.83
C LEU A 467 -21.04 7.40 -8.88
N GLY A 468 -21.80 8.08 -9.75
CA GLY A 468 -22.51 7.47 -10.88
C GLY A 468 -22.02 8.01 -12.23
N ASN A 469 -22.84 7.85 -13.27
CA ASN A 469 -22.62 8.41 -14.62
C ASN A 469 -21.23 8.10 -15.20
N TYR A 470 -21.03 6.84 -15.59
CA TYR A 470 -19.81 6.39 -16.23
C TYR A 470 -19.82 6.79 -17.71
N GLU A 471 -18.81 7.56 -18.12
CA GLU A 471 -18.67 8.04 -19.49
C GLU A 471 -17.33 7.63 -20.09
N ASN A 472 -17.35 7.20 -21.35
CA ASN A 472 -16.14 7.09 -22.17
C ASN A 472 -15.67 8.50 -22.59
N LEU A 473 -14.36 8.74 -22.46
CA LEU A 473 -13.71 10.02 -22.73
C LEU A 473 -13.42 10.24 -24.21
#